data_AF-A0A1V5UHA8-F1
#
_entry.id   AF-A0A1V5UHA8-F1
#
_cell.length_a   1.000
_cell.length_b   1.000
_cell.length_c   1.000
_cell.angle_alpha   90.00
_cell.angle_beta   90.00
_cell.angle_gamma   90.00
#
_symmetry.space_group_name_H-M   'P 1'
#
loop_
_entity.id
_entity.type
_entity.pdbx_description
1 polymer ?
#
loop_
_entity_poly.entity_id
_entity_poly.type
_entity_poly.pdbx_seq_one_letter_code
_entity_poly.pdbx_strand_id
1 'polypeptide(L)' 'MEAKHFGVTFPQLLCIVFVVLKLTGVIAWSWWWVTSPLWIMFLVIIILGILICLMKQ' A
#
# COMPACT_ATOMS: atom_id res chain seq x y z
N MET A 1 -8.96 -2.57 -30.65
CA MET A 1 -7.64 -2.43 -30.00
C MET A 1 -7.93 -2.02 -28.57
N GLU A 2 -7.91 -2.95 -27.64
CA GLU A 2 -8.24 -2.67 -26.23
C GLU A 2 -7.10 -1.84 -25.64
N ALA A 3 -7.36 -0.56 -25.37
CA ALA A 3 -6.40 0.29 -24.66
C ALA A 3 -6.29 -0.24 -23.22
N LYS A 4 -5.19 -0.93 -22.93
CA LYS A 4 -4.81 -1.34 -21.57
C LYS A 4 -4.55 -0.07 -20.76
N HIS A 5 -5.54 0.34 -20.00
CA HIS A 5 -5.38 1.41 -19.03
C HIS A 5 -4.39 0.94 -17.96
N PHE A 6 -3.16 1.45 -18.00
CA PHE A 6 -2.24 1.39 -16.87
C PHE A 6 -2.75 2.35 -15.79
N GLY A 7 -3.78 1.93 -15.06
CA GLY A 7 -4.30 2.65 -13.92
C GLY A 7 -3.32 2.53 -12.75
N VAL A 8 -2.52 3.56 -12.52
CA VAL A 8 -1.79 3.67 -11.25
C VAL A 8 -2.84 3.84 -10.17
N THR A 9 -2.95 2.85 -9.29
CA THR A 9 -3.87 2.94 -8.16
C THR A 9 -3.37 4.00 -7.19
N PHE A 10 -4.27 4.82 -6.65
CA PHE A 10 -3.96 5.88 -5.69
C PHE A 10 -2.98 5.45 -4.56
N PRO A 11 -3.10 4.24 -3.97
CA PRO A 11 -2.18 3.78 -2.92
C PRO A 11 -0.75 3.56 -3.41
N GLN A 12 -0.56 3.16 -4.67
CA GLN A 12 0.75 2.94 -5.26
C GLN A 12 1.51 4.27 -5.42
N LEU A 13 0.80 5.31 -5.87
CA LEU A 13 1.37 6.66 -5.95
C LEU A 13 1.74 7.18 -4.56
N LEU A 14 0.85 6.99 -3.57
CA LEU A 14 1.11 7.37 -2.18
C LEU A 14 2.35 6.66 -1.62
N CYS A 15 2.52 5.38 -1.92
CA CYS A 15 3.68 4.59 -1.52
C CYS A 15 4.98 5.16 -2.11
N ILE A 16 4.99 5.50 -3.40
CA ILE A 16 6.16 6.07 -4.08
C ILE A 16 6.47 7.46 -3.51
N VAL A 17 5.46 8.31 -3.29
CA VAL A 17 5.64 9.65 -2.70
C VAL A 17 6.27 9.57 -1.31
N PHE A 18 5.81 8.67 -0.43
CA PHE A 18 6.42 8.48 0.90
C PHE A 18 7.89 8.04 0.83
N VAL A 19 8.24 7.17 -0.12
CA VAL A 19 9.62 6.72 -0.35
C VAL A 19 10.50 7.88 -0.84
N VAL A 20 10.02 8.64 -1.82
CA VAL A 20 10.76 9.81 -2.35
C VAL A 20 10.96 10.85 -1.25
N LEU A 21 9.92 11.16 -0.47
CA LEU A 21 9.97 12.17 0.58
C LEU A 21 10.97 11.81 1.69
N LYS A 22 11.13 10.51 1.98
CA LYS A 22 12.18 9.99 2.88
C LYS A 22 13.58 10.14 2.30
N LEU A 23 13.76 9.81 1.02
CA LEU A 23 15.05 9.92 0.33
C LEU A 23 15.51 11.38 0.19
N THR A 24 14.57 12.31 0.01
CA THR A 24 14.84 13.76 0.02
C THR A 24 15.06 14.33 1.42
N GLY A 25 15.02 13.51 2.47
CA GLY A 25 15.33 13.94 3.85
C GLY A 25 14.29 14.84 4.50
N VAL A 26 13.09 14.96 3.92
CA VAL A 26 12.01 15.81 4.46
C VAL A 26 11.40 15.19 5.74
N ILE A 27 11.51 13.87 5.92
CA ILE A 27 11.00 13.14 7.07
C ILE A 27 12.12 12.36 7.78
N ALA A 28 12.41 12.68 9.04
CA ALA A 28 13.42 11.99 9.85
C ALA A 28 12.95 10.62 10.42
N TRP A 29 11.77 10.17 10.02
CA TRP A 29 11.10 9.05 10.67
C TRP A 29 11.82 7.71 10.47
N SER A 30 11.42 6.65 11.20
CA SER A 30 12.00 5.32 10.98
C SER A 30 11.51 4.69 9.67
N TRP A 31 12.30 3.82 9.05
CA TRP A 31 11.94 3.10 7.80
C TRP A 31 10.67 2.25 7.95
N TRP A 32 10.38 1.80 9.16
CA TRP A 32 9.15 1.10 9.51
C TRP A 32 7.89 1.92 9.23
N TRP A 33 7.95 3.24 9.42
CA TRP A 33 6.80 4.09 9.15
C TRP A 33 6.70 4.55 7.69
N VAL A 34 7.81 4.58 6.96
CA VAL A 34 7.79 4.83 5.49
C VAL A 34 7.05 3.72 4.76
N THR A 35 7.08 2.50 5.30
CA THR A 35 6.33 1.36 4.76
C THR A 35 4.91 1.26 5.31
N SER A 36 4.46 2.16 6.21
CA SER A 36 3.09 2.18 6.77
C SER A 36 1.99 2.02 5.72
N PRO A 37 2.05 2.67 4.53
CA PRO A 37 1.05 2.48 3.48
C PRO A 37 0.95 1.02 3.01
N LEU A 38 2.10 0.33 2.88
CA LEU A 38 2.21 -1.07 2.52
C LEU A 38 1.65 -1.99 3.62
N TRP A 39 1.96 -1.71 4.89
CA TRP A 39 1.45 -2.49 6.03
C TRP A 39 -0.07 -2.40 6.15
N ILE A 40 -0.65 -1.22 5.93
CA ILE A 40 -2.10 -1.04 5.93
C ILE A 40 -2.77 -1.88 4.84
N MET A 41 -2.21 -1.92 3.63
CA MET A 41 -2.74 -2.78 2.57
C MET A 41 -2.64 -4.26 2.94
N PHE A 42 -1.50 -4.67 3.50
CA PHE A 42 -1.29 -6.06 3.94
C PHE A 42 -2.30 -6.48 5.02
N LEU A 43 -2.53 -5.63 6.02
CA LEU A 43 -3.50 -5.86 7.08
C LEU A 43 -4.92 -5.98 6.54
N VAL A 44 -5.33 -5.09 5.63
CA VAL A 44 -6.65 -5.12 5.01
C VAL A 44 -6.87 -6.43 4.25
N ILE A 45 -5.87 -6.88 3.47
CA ILE A 45 -5.94 -8.15 2.73
C ILE A 45 -6.05 -9.34 3.69
N ILE A 46 -5.25 -9.36 4.75
CA ILE A 46 -5.29 -10.43 5.75
C ILE A 46 -6.66 -10.49 6.44
N ILE A 47 -7.20 -9.34 6.88
CA ILE A 47 -8.50 -9.27 7.53
C ILE A 47 -9.60 -9.75 6.57
N LEU A 48 -9.61 -9.28 5.33
CA LEU A 48 -10.57 -9.73 4.32
C LEU A 48 -10.45 -11.23 4.06
N GLY A 49 -9.24 -11.76 3.95
CA GLY A 49 -8.99 -13.20 3.77
C GLY A 49 -9.50 -14.02 4.94
N ILE A 50 -9.29 -13.57 6.18
CA ILE A 50 -9.82 -14.21 7.38
C ILE A 50 -11.35 -14.17 7.38
N LEU A 51 -11.96 -13.02 7.09
CA LEU A 51 -13.42 -12.89 7.03
C LEU A 51 -14.04 -13.82 5.98
N ILE A 52 -13.46 -13.90 4.78
CA ILE A 52 -13.92 -14.81 3.73
C ILE A 52 -13.75 -16.27 4.16
N CYS A 53 -12.63 -16.61 4.81
CA CYS A 53 -12.38 -17.94 5.34
C CYS A 53 -13.44 -18.33 6.39
N LEU A 54 -13.75 -17.41 7.31
CA LEU A 54 -14.77 -17.59 8.35
C LEU A 54 -16.18 -17.69 7.76
N MET A 55 -16.51 -16.91 6.73
CA MET A 55 -17.82 -16.99 6.05
C MET A 55 -18.00 -18.26 5.22
N LYS A 56 -16.90 -18.89 4.80
CA LYS A 56 -16.92 -20.11 3.98
C LYS A 56 -16.85 -21.39 4.81
N GLN A 57 -16.62 -21.28 6.11
CA GLN A 57 -16.74 -22.35 7.10
C GLN A 57 -18.19 -22.57 7.50
#